data_AF-A0A848SLH6-F1
#
_entry.id   AF-A0A848SLH6-F1
#
_cell.length_a   1.000
_cell.length_b   1.000
_cell.length_c   1.000
_cell.angle_alpha   90.00
_cell.angle_beta   90.00
_cell.angle_gamma   90.00
#
_symmetry.space_group_name_H-M   'P 1'
#
loop_
_entity.id
_entity.type
_entity.pdbx_description
1 polymer ?
#
loop_
_entity_poly.entity_id
_entity_poly.type
_entity_poly.pdbx_seq_one_letter_code
_entity_poly.pdbx_strand_id
1 'polypeptide(L)'
;MNELTKFTNQLAKPETFDQIQIGIASPERIRSWSFGEIKKPETINYRTFKPERDGLFCARIFGPVKDYECLCGKYKRMKYKGVVCEKCGVEVTVTKVRRERMGHIELAAPVAHIWFLKSLPSRIGLLLDMQLKQLERVLYFEHYIVTEPGLTPLEKFQLLTEDELLEAQDEYGEDAFTAGIGAEAVKIMLMDLDLE
;
A
#
# COMPACT_ATOMS: atom_id res chain seq x y z
N MET A 1 -8.15 54.68 -1.54
CA MET A 1 -6.96 54.91 -0.69
C MET A 1 -6.71 53.62 0.09
N ASN A 2 -5.78 52.80 -0.40
CA ASN A 2 -5.11 51.65 0.21
C ASN A 2 -5.88 50.75 1.20
N GLU A 3 -6.60 49.75 0.67
CA GLU A 3 -6.66 48.44 1.34
C GLU A 3 -5.42 47.64 0.93
N LEU A 4 -4.31 47.96 1.58
CA LEU A 4 -3.10 47.14 1.56
C LEU A 4 -3.43 45.82 2.26
N THR A 5 -3.78 44.82 1.45
CA THR A 5 -3.36 43.42 1.57
C THR A 5 -2.59 43.10 2.84
N LYS A 6 -3.22 42.34 3.75
CA LYS A 6 -2.57 41.64 4.86
C LYS A 6 -1.61 40.57 4.31
N PHE A 7 -0.46 41.03 3.81
CA PHE A 7 0.73 40.20 3.58
C PHE A 7 1.45 40.00 4.91
N THR A 8 0.81 39.31 5.83
CA THR A 8 1.52 38.65 6.92
C THR A 8 1.31 37.16 6.72
N ASN A 9 2.16 36.57 5.86
CA ASN A 9 2.56 35.19 6.04
C ASN A 9 3.15 35.11 7.46
N GLN A 10 2.29 34.87 8.45
CA GLN A 10 2.73 34.28 9.69
C GLN A 10 3.31 32.94 9.24
N LEU A 11 4.64 32.87 9.18
CA LEU A 11 5.36 31.59 9.14
C LEU A 11 4.77 30.79 10.29
N ALA A 12 3.90 29.83 9.96
CA ALA A 12 3.35 28.92 10.94
C ALA A 12 4.55 28.37 11.72
N LYS A 13 4.58 28.60 13.04
CA LYS A 13 5.65 28.07 13.88
C LYS A 13 5.72 26.57 13.59
N PRO A 14 6.92 25.99 13.42
CA PRO A 14 7.03 24.54 13.33
C PRO A 14 6.35 23.96 14.57
N GLU A 15 5.35 23.11 14.37
CA GLU A 15 4.66 22.45 15.47
C GLU A 15 5.70 21.63 16.23
N THR A 16 5.95 22.03 17.47
CA THR A 16 6.78 21.28 18.40
C THR A 16 5.92 20.18 18.99
N PHE A 17 6.37 18.93 18.87
CA PHE A 17 5.72 17.78 19.47
C PHE A 17 6.59 17.22 20.60
N ASP A 18 5.95 16.75 21.67
CA ASP A 18 6.65 16.20 22.84
C ASP A 18 6.74 14.66 22.82
N GLN A 19 5.97 14.00 21.95
CA GLN A 19 5.86 12.54 21.89
C GLN A 19 5.81 12.03 20.44
N ILE A 20 6.37 10.84 20.22
CA ILE A 20 6.31 10.11 18.96
C ILE A 20 5.66 8.75 19.23
N GLN A 21 4.65 8.41 18.43
CA GLN A 21 4.03 7.09 18.43
C GLN A 21 4.32 6.37 17.12
N ILE A 22 4.51 5.05 17.18
CA ILE A 22 4.59 4.17 16.02
C ILE A 22 3.45 3.16 16.07
N GLY A 23 2.92 2.82 14.90
CA GLY A 23 1.85 1.84 14.74
C GLY A 23 1.79 1.32 13.32
N ILE A 24 1.01 0.26 13.11
CA ILE A 24 0.78 -0.31 11.78
C ILE A 24 -0.15 0.61 11.00
N ALA A 25 0.16 0.85 9.72
CA ALA A 25 -0.67 1.66 8.85
C ALA A 25 -1.76 0.79 8.20
N SER A 26 -3.03 1.20 8.33
CA SER A 26 -4.12 0.56 7.58
C SER A 26 -4.07 0.93 6.09
N PRO A 27 -4.69 0.14 5.20
CA PRO A 27 -4.79 0.47 3.79
C PRO A 27 -5.40 1.86 3.53
N GLU A 28 -6.43 2.24 4.28
CA GLU A 28 -7.06 3.57 4.19
C GLU A 28 -6.08 4.68 4.59
N ARG A 29 -5.29 4.45 5.64
CA ARG A 29 -4.27 5.39 6.10
C ARG A 29 -3.16 5.57 5.06
N ILE A 30 -2.70 4.50 4.42
CA ILE A 30 -1.72 4.57 3.32
C ILE A 30 -2.28 5.39 2.16
N ARG A 31 -3.54 5.17 1.77
CA ARG A 31 -4.20 5.96 0.72
C ARG A 31 -4.32 7.44 1.11
N SER A 32 -4.59 7.74 2.39
CA SER A 32 -4.70 9.13 2.88
C SER A 32 -3.40 9.95 2.77
N TRP A 33 -2.24 9.29 2.81
CA TRP A 33 -0.93 9.94 2.62
C TRP A 33 -0.61 10.19 1.15
N SER A 34 -1.31 9.50 0.25
CA SER A 34 -0.98 9.46 -1.16
C SER A 34 -1.57 10.64 -1.93
N PHE A 35 -0.77 11.21 -2.83
CA PHE A 35 -1.20 12.22 -3.79
C PHE A 35 -1.62 11.62 -5.14
N GLY A 36 -1.52 10.29 -5.28
CA GLY A 36 -1.93 9.59 -6.48
C GLY A 36 -1.36 8.18 -6.60
N GLU A 37 -2.06 7.38 -7.40
CA GLU A 37 -1.70 6.00 -7.71
C GLU A 37 -0.68 5.95 -8.84
N ILE A 38 0.36 5.13 -8.66
CA ILE A 38 1.37 4.85 -9.69
C ILE A 38 0.92 3.59 -10.44
N LYS A 39 0.74 3.72 -11.76
CA LYS A 39 0.24 2.62 -12.61
C LYS A 39 1.30 2.03 -13.52
N LYS A 40 2.42 2.73 -13.64
CA LYS A 40 3.38 2.58 -14.71
C LYS A 40 4.80 2.49 -14.14
N PRO A 41 5.62 1.51 -14.53
CA PRO A 41 7.01 1.41 -14.06
C PRO A 41 7.92 2.49 -14.67
N GLU A 42 7.45 3.21 -15.68
CA GLU A 42 8.24 4.19 -16.41
C GLU A 42 8.70 5.35 -15.51
N THR A 43 9.91 5.82 -15.77
CA THR A 43 10.56 6.85 -14.95
C THR A 43 10.53 8.20 -15.65
N ILE A 44 11.41 8.37 -16.64
CA ILE A 44 11.56 9.56 -17.46
C ILE A 44 11.61 9.16 -18.92
N ASN A 45 11.16 10.07 -19.77
CA ASN A 45 11.26 9.93 -21.20
C ASN A 45 12.73 10.02 -21.66
N TYR A 46 13.23 9.03 -22.40
CA TYR A 46 14.63 8.96 -22.81
C TYR A 46 15.11 10.13 -23.66
N ARG A 47 14.22 10.76 -24.45
CA ARG A 47 14.58 11.87 -25.36
C ARG A 47 14.40 13.23 -24.73
N THR A 48 13.30 13.43 -24.00
CA THR A 48 12.95 14.75 -23.45
C THR A 48 13.38 14.94 -22.00
N PHE A 49 13.81 13.86 -21.31
CA PHE A 49 14.12 13.81 -19.88
C PHE A 49 12.96 14.30 -18.98
N LYS A 50 11.74 14.36 -19.52
CA LYS A 50 10.55 14.71 -18.76
C LYS A 50 10.00 13.48 -18.04
N PRO A 51 9.51 13.60 -16.81
CA PRO A 51 8.85 12.50 -16.11
C PRO A 51 7.63 11.99 -16.89
N GLU A 52 7.47 10.68 -16.93
CA GLU A 52 6.32 10.04 -17.55
C GLU A 52 5.06 10.20 -16.70
N ARG A 53 3.90 10.20 -17.36
CA ARG A 53 2.60 10.32 -16.68
C ARG A 53 2.27 8.99 -15.98
N ASP A 54 1.83 9.08 -14.73
CA ASP A 54 1.47 7.96 -13.85
C ASP A 54 2.63 6.98 -13.54
N GLY A 55 3.85 7.38 -13.91
CA GLY A 55 5.09 6.67 -13.61
C GLY A 55 5.73 7.06 -12.27
N LEU A 56 6.87 6.44 -11.96
CA LEU A 56 7.56 6.57 -10.67
C LEU A 56 8.03 8.00 -10.35
N PHE A 57 8.22 8.86 -11.35
CA PHE A 57 8.63 10.26 -11.16
C PHE A 57 7.55 11.28 -11.49
N CYS A 58 6.30 10.82 -11.69
CA CYS A 58 5.21 11.63 -12.22
C CYS A 58 5.05 12.99 -11.51
N ALA A 59 5.13 14.08 -12.28
CA ALA A 59 5.00 15.44 -11.74
C ALA A 59 3.60 15.77 -11.22
N ARG A 60 2.57 15.02 -11.66
CA ARG A 60 1.18 15.17 -11.17
C ARG A 60 1.06 14.70 -9.72
N ILE A 61 1.69 13.58 -9.39
CA ILE A 61 1.64 12.96 -8.07
C ILE A 61 2.60 13.68 -7.12
N PHE A 62 3.88 13.72 -7.49
CA PHE A 62 4.93 14.20 -6.59
C PHE A 62 5.14 15.72 -6.63
N GLY A 63 4.62 16.42 -7.65
CA GLY A 63 4.80 17.86 -7.82
C GLY A 63 5.81 18.25 -8.92
N PRO A 64 6.00 19.57 -9.15
CA PRO A 64 6.68 20.09 -10.33
C PRO A 64 8.20 19.86 -10.29
N VAL A 65 8.82 19.76 -11.47
CA VAL A 65 10.28 19.59 -11.64
C VAL A 65 11.05 20.91 -11.46
N LYS A 66 10.39 22.04 -11.70
CA LYS A 66 10.95 23.39 -11.55
C LYS A 66 10.03 24.23 -10.66
N ASP A 67 10.63 25.12 -9.88
CA ASP A 67 9.88 25.95 -8.95
C ASP A 67 8.90 26.85 -9.69
N TYR A 68 7.63 26.83 -9.25
CA TYR A 68 6.56 27.66 -9.80
C TYR A 68 6.39 27.51 -11.33
N GLU A 69 6.65 26.32 -11.87
CA GLU A 69 6.44 26.00 -13.28
C GLU A 69 5.79 24.62 -13.44
N CYS A 70 4.69 24.56 -14.21
CA CYS A 70 4.07 23.28 -14.55
C CYS A 70 4.89 22.52 -15.61
N LEU A 71 4.71 21.19 -15.71
CA LEU A 71 5.52 20.33 -16.59
C LEU A 71 5.43 20.69 -18.09
N CYS A 72 4.27 21.14 -18.56
CA CYS A 72 4.09 21.54 -19.96
C CYS A 72 4.58 22.97 -20.26
N GLY A 73 4.89 23.75 -19.23
CA GLY A 73 5.34 25.14 -19.35
C GLY A 73 4.25 26.16 -19.66
N LYS A 74 2.95 25.80 -19.64
CA LYS A 74 1.83 26.74 -19.82
C LYS A 74 1.78 27.79 -18.70
N TYR A 75 1.79 27.32 -17.45
CA TYR A 75 1.87 28.17 -16.27
C TYR A 75 3.30 28.23 -15.75
N LYS A 76 3.82 29.46 -15.64
CA LYS A 76 5.18 29.77 -15.19
C LYS A 76 5.18 30.99 -14.28
N ARG A 77 6.15 31.02 -13.36
CA ARG A 77 6.36 32.09 -12.36
C ARG A 77 5.39 32.01 -11.19
N MET A 78 5.77 32.68 -10.11
CA MET A 78 5.09 32.65 -8.81
C MET A 78 3.63 33.15 -8.84
N LYS A 79 3.23 33.93 -9.86
CA LYS A 79 1.85 34.44 -9.99
C LYS A 79 0.78 33.34 -10.17
N TYR A 80 1.17 32.14 -10.61
CA TYR A 80 0.27 31.00 -10.74
C TYR A 80 0.41 30.00 -9.58
N LYS A 81 1.04 30.39 -8.47
CA LYS A 81 1.21 29.50 -7.31
C LYS A 81 -0.15 28.93 -6.86
N GLY A 82 -0.21 27.61 -6.69
CA GLY A 82 -1.42 26.87 -6.30
C GLY A 82 -2.36 26.51 -7.46
N VAL A 83 -2.10 26.98 -8.69
CA VAL A 83 -2.91 26.62 -9.86
C VAL A 83 -2.52 25.22 -10.33
N VAL A 84 -3.52 24.35 -10.52
CA VAL A 84 -3.34 23.03 -11.16
C VAL A 84 -3.53 23.18 -12.66
N CYS A 85 -2.51 22.80 -13.44
CA CYS A 85 -2.56 22.93 -14.88
C CYS A 85 -3.56 21.95 -15.51
N GLU A 86 -4.53 22.43 -16.30
CA GLU A 86 -5.52 21.56 -16.95
C GLU A 86 -4.93 20.62 -18.02
N LYS A 87 -3.77 20.98 -18.62
CA LYS A 87 -3.13 20.14 -19.64
C LYS A 87 -2.33 18.97 -19.04
N CYS A 88 -1.55 19.23 -17.99
CA CYS A 88 -0.65 18.21 -17.42
C CYS A 88 -1.00 17.77 -15.99
N GLY A 89 -2.00 18.38 -15.35
CA GLY A 89 -2.43 18.07 -13.98
C GLY A 89 -1.42 18.46 -12.91
N VAL A 90 -0.35 19.18 -13.26
CA VAL A 90 0.71 19.54 -12.31
C VAL A 90 0.35 20.84 -11.62
N GLU A 91 0.34 20.79 -10.29
CA GLU A 91 0.21 21.97 -9.43
C GLU A 91 1.47 22.82 -9.47
N VAL A 92 1.30 24.12 -9.64
CA VAL A 92 2.39 25.09 -9.63
C VAL A 92 2.77 25.41 -8.19
N THR A 93 3.81 24.76 -7.70
CA THR A 93 4.36 24.93 -6.34
C THR A 93 5.89 24.83 -6.35
N VAL A 94 6.51 24.80 -5.18
CA VAL A 94 7.96 24.60 -5.03
C VAL A 94 8.32 23.13 -5.26
N THR A 95 9.48 22.88 -5.85
CA THR A 95 10.03 21.52 -6.08
C THR A 95 10.26 20.74 -4.79
N LYS A 96 10.43 21.44 -3.65
CA LYS A 96 10.61 20.84 -2.33
C LYS A 96 9.51 19.84 -1.98
N VAL A 97 8.26 20.07 -2.42
CA VAL A 97 7.13 19.16 -2.13
C VAL A 97 7.36 17.75 -2.67
N ARG A 98 8.21 17.56 -3.68
CA ARG A 98 8.57 16.23 -4.21
C ARG A 98 9.26 15.33 -3.19
N ARG A 99 9.83 15.92 -2.13
CA ARG A 99 10.45 15.19 -1.01
C ARG A 99 9.47 14.87 0.11
N GLU A 100 8.26 15.44 0.07
CA GLU A 100 7.25 15.35 1.13
C GLU A 100 6.02 14.55 0.67
N ARG A 101 5.64 14.64 -0.61
CA ARG A 101 4.49 13.92 -1.17
C ARG A 101 4.77 12.44 -1.36
N MET A 102 3.84 11.60 -0.91
CA MET A 102 3.89 10.15 -1.12
C MET A 102 2.98 9.73 -2.29
N GLY A 103 3.32 8.60 -2.90
CA GLY A 103 2.49 7.89 -3.88
C GLY A 103 2.12 6.51 -3.33
N HIS A 104 1.11 5.85 -3.92
CA HIS A 104 0.78 4.47 -3.59
C HIS A 104 0.65 3.62 -4.86
N ILE A 105 0.71 2.31 -4.68
CA ILE A 105 0.40 1.30 -5.70
C ILE A 105 -0.69 0.43 -5.08
N GLU A 106 -1.81 0.27 -5.79
CA GLU A 106 -2.84 -0.67 -5.40
C GLU A 106 -2.40 -2.07 -5.86
N LEU A 107 -2.29 -3.00 -4.92
CA LEU A 107 -1.90 -4.37 -5.21
C LEU A 107 -3.13 -5.17 -5.65
N ALA A 108 -2.99 -5.96 -6.72
CA ALA A 108 -4.07 -6.82 -7.21
C ALA A 108 -4.43 -7.96 -6.25
N ALA A 109 -3.46 -8.40 -5.44
CA ALA A 109 -3.61 -9.45 -4.44
C ALA A 109 -2.93 -9.01 -3.13
N PRO A 110 -3.40 -9.50 -1.97
CA PRO A 110 -2.72 -9.27 -0.70
C PRO A 110 -1.30 -9.84 -0.74
N VAL A 111 -0.37 -9.16 -0.06
CA VAL A 111 1.02 -9.59 0.07
C VAL A 111 1.42 -9.54 1.54
N ALA A 112 2.03 -10.61 2.04
CA ALA A 112 2.53 -10.67 3.40
C ALA A 112 3.73 -9.73 3.57
N HIS A 113 3.67 -8.84 4.58
CA HIS A 113 4.76 -7.92 4.84
C HIS A 113 5.96 -8.65 5.45
N ILE A 114 7.08 -8.63 4.72
CA ILE A 114 8.27 -9.45 5.02
C ILE A 114 8.80 -9.32 6.45
N TRP A 115 8.73 -8.12 7.06
CA TRP A 115 9.19 -7.93 8.44
C TRP A 115 8.37 -8.70 9.47
N PHE A 116 7.06 -8.84 9.29
CA PHE A 116 6.22 -9.57 10.25
C PHE A 116 6.26 -11.08 10.01
N LEU A 117 6.68 -11.50 8.82
CA LEU A 117 6.87 -12.89 8.44
C LEU A 117 8.25 -13.43 8.82
N LYS A 118 9.34 -12.85 8.29
CA LYS A 118 10.70 -13.40 8.36
C LYS A 118 11.53 -12.90 9.54
N SER A 119 11.12 -11.82 10.23
CA SER A 119 11.80 -11.42 11.47
C SER A 119 11.66 -12.51 12.52
N LEU A 120 12.71 -12.76 13.30
CA LEU A 120 12.68 -13.75 14.37
C LEU A 120 12.49 -13.05 15.73
N PRO A 121 11.49 -13.43 16.53
CA PRO A 121 10.43 -14.40 16.22
C PRO A 121 9.41 -13.87 15.19
N SER A 122 8.86 -14.77 14.36
CA SER A 122 7.84 -14.41 13.37
C SER A 122 6.59 -13.92 14.09
N ARG A 123 6.15 -12.69 13.80
CA ARG A 123 4.98 -12.09 14.47
C ARG A 123 3.69 -12.73 13.99
N ILE A 124 3.59 -13.01 12.69
CA ILE A 124 2.45 -13.71 12.11
C ILE A 124 2.41 -15.16 12.60
N GLY A 125 3.55 -15.86 12.61
CA GLY A 125 3.65 -17.23 13.14
C GLY A 125 3.23 -17.32 14.60
N LEU A 126 3.70 -16.39 15.44
CA LEU A 126 3.34 -16.35 16.85
C LEU A 126 1.84 -16.09 17.08
N LEU A 127 1.22 -15.21 16.29
CA LEU A 127 -0.20 -14.90 16.43
C LEU A 127 -1.11 -16.06 16.04
N LEU A 128 -0.71 -16.84 15.02
CA LEU A 128 -1.47 -17.98 14.52
C LEU A 128 -1.09 -19.31 15.21
N ASP A 129 -0.14 -19.29 16.15
CA ASP A 129 0.48 -20.48 16.75
C ASP A 129 0.99 -21.50 15.72
N MET A 130 1.61 -20.99 14.64
CA MET A 130 2.13 -21.80 13.53
C MET A 130 3.64 -21.65 13.36
N GLN A 131 4.29 -22.72 12.91
CA GLN A 131 5.70 -22.65 12.55
C GLN A 131 5.89 -21.80 11.29
N LEU A 132 6.96 -21.00 11.25
CA LEU A 132 7.31 -20.18 10.09
C LEU A 132 7.37 -21.00 8.78
N LYS A 133 7.91 -22.22 8.84
CA LYS A 133 7.98 -23.12 7.67
C LYS A 133 6.60 -23.50 7.13
N GLN A 134 5.60 -23.69 8.00
CA GLN A 134 4.24 -24.02 7.59
C GLN A 134 3.59 -22.82 6.89
N LEU A 135 3.73 -21.61 7.45
CA LEU A 135 3.24 -20.38 6.80
C LEU A 135 3.91 -20.11 5.45
N GLU A 136 5.21 -20.38 5.34
CA GLU A 136 5.93 -20.25 4.06
C GLU A 136 5.41 -21.20 2.99
N ARG A 137 5.07 -22.44 3.34
CA ARG A 137 4.45 -23.40 2.41
C ARG A 137 3.12 -22.88 1.86
N VAL A 138 2.28 -22.32 2.72
CA VAL A 138 1.01 -21.72 2.28
C VAL A 138 1.26 -20.49 1.39
N LEU A 139 2.15 -19.59 1.80
CA LEU A 139 2.47 -18.36 1.07
C LEU A 139 3.12 -18.60 -0.30
N TYR A 140 3.90 -19.66 -0.43
CA TYR A 140 4.55 -20.06 -1.69
C TYR A 140 3.72 -21.03 -2.53
N PHE A 141 2.43 -21.19 -2.21
CA PHE A 141 1.50 -22.05 -2.93
C PHE A 141 1.93 -23.53 -2.98
N GLU A 142 2.62 -24.01 -1.95
CA GLU A 142 3.02 -25.42 -1.83
C GLU A 142 1.92 -26.27 -1.19
N HIS A 143 1.19 -25.73 -0.22
CA HIS A 143 0.14 -26.43 0.52
C HIS A 143 -1.07 -25.51 0.71
N TYR A 144 -2.26 -26.09 0.71
CA TYR A 144 -3.49 -25.47 1.18
C TYR A 144 -3.55 -25.50 2.70
N ILE A 145 -4.34 -24.60 3.27
CA ILE A 145 -4.60 -24.55 4.71
C ILE A 145 -6.11 -24.47 4.97
N VAL A 146 -6.59 -25.33 5.86
CA VAL A 146 -8.00 -25.33 6.29
C VAL A 146 -8.25 -24.07 7.13
N THR A 147 -9.11 -23.18 6.63
CA THR A 147 -9.53 -21.95 7.32
C THR A 147 -10.76 -22.20 8.19
N GLU A 148 -11.72 -22.98 7.69
CA GLU A 148 -12.96 -23.34 8.38
C GLU A 148 -13.23 -24.84 8.18
N PRO A 149 -13.08 -25.69 9.21
CA PRO A 149 -13.26 -27.14 9.09
C PRO A 149 -14.74 -27.58 8.98
N GLY A 150 -15.69 -26.73 9.38
CA GLY A 150 -17.12 -27.07 9.31
C GLY A 150 -17.48 -28.31 10.16
N LEU A 151 -18.19 -29.28 9.56
CA LEU A 151 -18.57 -30.54 10.20
C LEU A 151 -17.64 -31.71 9.83
N THR A 152 -16.55 -31.43 9.12
CA THR A 152 -15.58 -32.45 8.70
C THR A 152 -14.64 -32.82 9.85
N PRO A 153 -13.94 -33.97 9.78
CA PRO A 153 -12.92 -34.31 10.77
C PRO A 153 -11.61 -33.52 10.64
N LEU A 154 -11.53 -32.56 9.71
CA LEU A 154 -10.34 -31.74 9.49
C LEU A 154 -10.11 -30.77 10.66
N GLU A 155 -8.84 -30.47 10.93
CA GLU A 155 -8.47 -29.50 11.96
C GLU A 155 -8.32 -28.09 11.36
N LYS A 156 -8.68 -27.06 12.14
CA LYS A 156 -8.38 -25.68 11.76
C LYS A 156 -6.87 -25.49 11.67
N PHE A 157 -6.40 -24.86 10.60
CA PHE A 157 -4.98 -24.69 10.25
C PHE A 157 -4.24 -25.98 9.87
N GLN A 158 -4.97 -27.07 9.62
CA GLN A 158 -4.38 -28.26 8.99
C GLN A 158 -3.87 -27.91 7.59
N LEU A 159 -2.65 -28.36 7.28
CA LEU A 159 -2.09 -28.26 5.93
C LEU A 159 -2.54 -29.45 5.10
N LEU A 160 -2.94 -29.17 3.87
CA LEU A 160 -3.31 -30.17 2.88
C LEU A 160 -2.47 -29.97 1.62
N THR A 161 -1.97 -31.06 1.06
CA THR A 161 -1.48 -31.09 -0.31
C THR A 161 -2.64 -30.97 -1.30
N GLU A 162 -2.33 -30.76 -2.58
CA GLU A 162 -3.35 -30.69 -3.63
C GLU A 162 -4.14 -32.00 -3.73
N ASP A 163 -3.46 -33.14 -3.67
CA ASP A 163 -4.11 -34.46 -3.72
C ASP A 163 -5.01 -34.69 -2.50
N GLU A 164 -4.53 -34.38 -1.29
CA GLU A 164 -5.32 -34.51 -0.05
C GLU A 164 -6.55 -33.59 -0.04
N LEU A 165 -6.44 -32.39 -0.63
CA LEU A 165 -7.58 -31.48 -0.76
C LEU A 165 -8.66 -32.08 -1.68
N LEU A 166 -8.26 -32.62 -2.84
CA LEU A 166 -9.18 -33.23 -3.78
C LEU A 166 -9.88 -34.46 -3.17
N GLU A 167 -9.13 -35.32 -2.49
CA GLU A 167 -9.68 -36.48 -1.79
C GLU A 167 -10.69 -36.07 -0.70
N ALA A 168 -10.37 -35.04 0.08
CA ALA A 168 -11.28 -34.51 1.11
C ALA A 168 -12.54 -33.87 0.50
N GLN A 169 -12.42 -33.20 -0.65
CA GLN A 169 -13.56 -32.63 -1.36
C GLN A 169 -14.46 -33.71 -1.98
N ASP A 170 -13.88 -34.80 -2.50
CA ASP A 170 -14.63 -35.94 -3.01
C ASP A 170 -15.36 -36.70 -1.89
N GLU A 171 -14.76 -36.80 -0.70
CA GLU A 171 -15.34 -37.50 0.45
C GLU A 171 -16.44 -36.70 1.15
N TYR A 172 -16.17 -35.42 1.46
CA TYR A 172 -17.06 -34.59 2.29
C TYR A 172 -17.94 -33.63 1.48
N GLY A 173 -17.58 -33.37 0.23
CA GLY A 173 -18.19 -32.35 -0.63
C GLY A 173 -17.43 -31.01 -0.57
N GLU A 174 -17.40 -30.28 -1.69
CA GLU A 174 -16.67 -29.02 -1.83
C GLU A 174 -17.08 -27.94 -0.82
N ASP A 175 -18.37 -27.89 -0.43
CA ASP A 175 -18.91 -26.89 0.49
C ASP A 175 -18.83 -27.32 1.97
N ALA A 176 -18.30 -28.51 2.29
CA ALA A 176 -18.31 -29.03 3.66
C ALA A 176 -17.24 -28.39 4.57
N PHE A 177 -16.16 -27.87 3.96
CA PHE A 177 -15.08 -27.15 4.64
C PHE A 177 -14.49 -26.10 3.69
N THR A 178 -13.72 -25.15 4.23
CA THR A 178 -13.01 -24.16 3.43
C THR A 178 -11.51 -24.29 3.64
N ALA A 179 -10.77 -24.41 2.54
CA ALA A 179 -9.32 -24.34 2.52
C ALA A 179 -8.86 -23.24 1.55
N GLY A 180 -7.83 -22.50 1.96
CA GLY A 180 -7.24 -21.43 1.18
C GLY A 180 -5.76 -21.66 0.91
N ILE A 181 -5.19 -20.87 0.00
CA ILE A 181 -3.76 -20.87 -0.28
C ILE A 181 -3.24 -19.44 -0.47
N GLY A 182 -1.93 -19.24 -0.31
CA GLY A 182 -1.28 -17.95 -0.52
C GLY A 182 -1.55 -16.93 0.59
N ALA A 183 -1.27 -15.67 0.27
CA ALA A 183 -1.40 -14.56 1.23
C ALA A 183 -2.84 -14.19 1.57
N GLU A 184 -3.81 -14.57 0.72
CA GLU A 184 -5.22 -14.37 0.99
C GLU A 184 -5.71 -15.27 2.13
N ALA A 185 -5.32 -16.54 2.12
CA ALA A 185 -5.62 -17.47 3.20
C ALA A 185 -5.06 -16.96 4.54
N VAL A 186 -3.79 -16.57 4.58
CA VAL A 186 -3.18 -16.02 5.80
C VAL A 186 -3.89 -14.76 6.27
N LYS A 187 -4.36 -13.90 5.36
CA LYS A 187 -5.13 -12.71 5.72
C LYS A 187 -6.47 -13.08 6.36
N ILE A 188 -7.21 -14.04 5.78
CA ILE A 188 -8.48 -14.52 6.35
C ILE A 188 -8.24 -15.09 7.74
N MET A 189 -7.24 -15.96 7.89
CA MET A 189 -6.89 -16.54 9.19
C MET A 189 -6.61 -15.47 10.26
N LEU A 190 -5.89 -14.39 9.90
CA LEU A 190 -5.61 -13.28 10.81
C LEU A 190 -6.85 -12.43 11.13
N MET A 191 -7.82 -12.35 10.22
CA MET A 191 -9.08 -11.63 10.44
C MET A 191 -10.03 -12.40 11.35
N ASP A 192 -9.95 -13.73 11.33
CA ASP A 192 -10.80 -14.62 12.14
C ASP A 192 -10.26 -14.85 13.57
N LEU A 193 -9.09 -14.28 13.90
CA LEU A 193 -8.54 -14.35 15.25
C LEU A 193 -9.35 -13.46 16.20
N ASP A 194 -9.89 -14.07 17.25
CA ASP A 194 -10.41 -13.36 18.42
C ASP A 194 -9.26 -13.14 19.42
N LEU A 195 -9.08 -11.89 19.84
CA LEU A 195 -7.99 -11.46 20.73
C LEU A 195 -8.49 -10.94 22.08
N GLU A 196 -9.81 -10.96 22.31
CA GLU A 196 -10.44 -10.64 23.60
C GLU A 196 -10.44 -11.85 24.56
#